data_AF-A0A969CQC5-F1
#
_entry.id   AF-A0A969CQC5-F1
#
_cell.length_a   1.000
_cell.length_b   1.000
_cell.length_c   1.000
_cell.angle_alpha   90.00
_cell.angle_beta   90.00
_cell.angle_gamma   90.00
#
_symmetry.space_group_name_H-M   'P 1'
#
loop_
_entity.id
_entity.type
_entity.pdbx_description
1 polymer ?
#
loop_
_entity_poly.entity_id
_entity_poly.type
_entity_poly.pdbx_seq_one_letter_code
_entity_poly.pdbx_strand_id
1 'polypeptide(L)'
;MVVNWYAYRRPQDSNSQVRLIVRPDLWSRYTSLERYAFLTRFGTSTSAAGYHLVVLDRQNFPLGAYTCEFAPQTKPYPLYPWLKKSPPPPLPSMAQVPCRVWISPVYGTQLF
;
A
#
# COMPACT_ATOMS: atom_id res chain seq x y z
N MET A 1 3.59 4.44 15.58
CA MET A 1 2.33 4.34 14.80
C MET A 1 2.39 3.12 13.89
N VAL A 2 3.26 3.12 12.87
CA VAL A 2 3.55 1.91 12.08
C VAL A 2 4.34 0.90 12.92
N VAL A 3 3.99 -0.37 12.79
CA VAL A 3 4.65 -1.51 13.46
C VAL A 3 5.50 -2.28 12.47
N ASN A 4 4.93 -2.62 11.31
CA ASN A 4 5.62 -3.38 10.27
C ASN A 4 5.02 -3.09 8.89
N TRP A 5 5.71 -3.50 7.82
CA TRP A 5 5.21 -3.39 6.47
C TRP A 5 5.74 -4.52 5.59
N TYR A 6 4.93 -4.91 4.59
CA TYR A 6 5.28 -5.96 3.65
C TYR A 6 4.85 -5.56 2.25
N ALA A 7 5.71 -5.75 1.25
CA ALA A 7 5.35 -5.58 -0.16
C ALA A 7 5.08 -6.94 -0.80
N TYR A 8 3.85 -7.15 -1.25
CA TYR A 8 3.44 -8.32 -2.00
C TYR A 8 3.30 -7.93 -3.47
N ARG A 9 4.15 -8.48 -4.32
CA ARG A 9 4.05 -8.29 -5.76
C ARG A 9 3.35 -9.49 -6.39
N ARG A 10 2.29 -9.25 -7.17
CA ARG A 10 1.68 -10.27 -8.02
C ARG A 10 1.89 -9.88 -9.48
N PRO A 11 2.83 -10.53 -10.20
CA PRO A 11 3.20 -10.13 -11.56
C PRO A 11 2.07 -10.24 -12.58
N GLN A 12 1.08 -11.11 -12.35
CA GLN A 12 0.05 -11.45 -13.33
C GLN A 12 -1.25 -10.61 -13.24
N ASP A 13 -1.62 -10.10 -12.06
CA ASP A 13 -3.00 -9.62 -11.82
C ASP A 13 -3.10 -8.14 -11.42
N SER A 14 -2.07 -7.31 -11.66
CA SER A 14 -1.96 -5.91 -11.19
C SER A 14 -2.20 -5.67 -9.68
N ASN A 15 -2.50 -6.71 -8.91
CA ASN A 15 -2.82 -6.69 -7.49
C ASN A 15 -1.55 -6.72 -6.61
N SER A 16 -0.57 -5.91 -6.99
CA SER A 16 0.60 -5.68 -6.16
C SER A 16 0.20 -4.74 -5.04
N GLN A 17 0.42 -5.15 -3.78
CA GLN A 17 -0.01 -4.40 -2.61
C GLN A 17 1.07 -4.31 -1.54
N VAL A 18 1.20 -3.13 -0.95
CA VAL A 18 1.93 -2.90 0.30
C VAL A 18 0.94 -3.00 1.44
N ARG A 19 1.19 -3.92 2.36
CA ARG A 19 0.45 -4.05 3.62
C ARG A 19 1.21 -3.31 4.71
N LEU A 20 0.61 -2.30 5.29
CA LEU A 20 1.16 -1.50 6.37
C LEU A 20 0.44 -1.84 7.68
N ILE A 21 1.15 -2.45 8.63
CA ILE A 21 0.60 -2.80 9.94
C ILE A 21 0.80 -1.63 10.89
N VAL A 22 -0.28 -1.14 11.48
CA VAL A 22 -0.28 -0.04 12.44
C VAL A 22 -0.71 -0.50 13.83
N ARG A 23 -0.33 0.29 14.83
CA ARG A 23 -0.79 0.18 16.22
C ARG A 23 -2.23 0.71 16.33
N PRO A 24 -3.22 -0.12 16.72
CA PRO A 24 -4.62 0.30 16.82
C PRO A 24 -4.83 1.46 17.80
N ASP A 25 -4.10 1.44 18.92
CA ASP A 25 -4.13 2.45 19.98
C ASP A 25 -3.75 3.86 19.51
N LEU A 26 -2.87 3.95 18.51
CA LEU A 26 -2.48 5.22 17.91
C LEU A 26 -3.35 5.58 16.71
N TRP A 27 -3.77 4.59 15.93
CA TRP A 27 -4.65 4.80 14.78
C TRP A 27 -6.01 5.36 15.18
N SER A 28 -6.58 4.87 16.28
CA SER A 28 -7.87 5.32 16.81
C SER A 28 -7.87 6.78 17.22
N ARG A 29 -6.72 7.34 17.60
CA ARG A 29 -6.57 8.75 18.00
C ARG A 29 -6.65 9.71 16.82
N TYR A 30 -6.44 9.22 15.59
CA TYR A 30 -6.45 10.06 14.40
C TYR A 30 -7.89 10.35 14.01
N THR A 31 -8.19 11.59 13.67
CA THR A 31 -9.43 12.01 13.02
C THR A 31 -9.55 11.39 11.63
N SER A 32 -10.75 11.40 11.06
CA SER A 32 -11.00 10.94 9.68
C SER A 32 -10.11 11.67 8.65
N LEU A 33 -9.88 12.97 8.85
CA LEU A 33 -9.04 13.78 7.97
C LEU A 33 -7.56 13.39 8.10
N GLU A 34 -7.07 13.16 9.32
CA GLU A 34 -5.68 12.73 9.55
C GLU A 34 -5.42 11.34 8.96
N ARG A 35 -6.39 10.43 9.02
CA ARG A 35 -6.29 9.11 8.36
C ARG A 35 -6.29 9.22 6.86
N TYR A 36 -7.13 10.10 6.30
CA TYR A 36 -7.11 10.40 4.88
C TYR A 36 -5.75 10.94 4.45
N ALA A 37 -5.21 11.92 5.17
CA ALA A 37 -3.89 12.49 4.90
C ALA A 37 -2.78 11.44 4.99
N PHE A 38 -2.84 10.57 6.01
CA PHE A 38 -1.91 9.46 6.17
C PHE A 38 -1.97 8.48 4.98
N LEU A 39 -3.16 7.99 4.64
CA LEU A 39 -3.38 7.07 3.52
C LEU A 39 -2.95 7.69 2.19
N THR A 40 -3.22 8.98 2.00
CA THR A 40 -2.86 9.68 0.77
C THR A 40 -1.36 9.84 0.65
N ARG A 41 -0.67 10.25 1.72
CA ARG A 41 0.79 10.44 1.69
C ARG A 41 1.57 9.15 1.49
N PHE A 42 1.16 8.06 2.15
CA PHE A 42 1.78 6.75 1.90
C PHE A 42 1.33 6.18 0.55
N GLY A 43 0.06 6.33 0.22
CA GLY A 43 -0.55 5.82 -0.99
C GLY A 43 0.05 6.40 -2.26
N THR A 44 0.35 7.70 -2.30
CA THR A 44 1.03 8.33 -3.44
C THR A 44 2.45 7.80 -3.63
N SER A 45 3.17 7.52 -2.53
CA SER A 45 4.50 6.92 -2.60
C SER A 45 4.45 5.48 -3.09
N THR A 46 3.47 4.67 -2.64
CA THR A 46 3.36 3.27 -3.05
C THR A 46 2.79 3.13 -4.46
N SER A 47 1.88 4.01 -4.88
CA SER A 47 1.29 3.98 -6.21
C SER A 47 2.28 4.39 -7.29
N ALA A 48 3.20 5.32 -6.99
CA ALA A 48 4.32 5.64 -7.87
C ALA A 48 5.20 4.41 -8.18
N ALA A 49 5.26 3.47 -7.23
CA ALA A 49 5.93 2.18 -7.36
C ALA A 49 5.05 1.07 -7.98
N GLY A 50 3.78 1.35 -8.28
CA GLY A 50 2.84 0.38 -8.82
C GLY A 50 2.21 -0.55 -7.80
N TYR A 51 2.12 -0.14 -6.55
CA TYR A 51 1.48 -0.89 -5.48
C TYR A 51 0.24 -0.18 -4.95
N HIS A 52 -0.82 -0.94 -4.71
CA HIS A 52 -1.88 -0.54 -3.80
C HIS A 52 -1.34 -0.45 -2.37
N LEU A 53 -1.87 0.42 -1.54
CA LEU A 53 -1.60 0.42 -0.10
C LEU A 53 -2.82 -0.13 0.63
N VAL A 54 -2.59 -1.02 1.59
CA VAL A 54 -3.59 -1.48 2.55
C VAL A 54 -3.04 -1.29 3.95
N VAL A 55 -3.75 -0.53 4.78
CA VAL A 55 -3.42 -0.33 6.19
C VAL A 55 -4.23 -1.32 7.02
N LEU A 56 -3.52 -2.06 7.86
CA LEU A 56 -4.05 -3.15 8.67
C LEU A 56 -3.73 -2.90 10.14
N ASP A 57 -4.57 -3.41 11.05
CA ASP A 57 -4.16 -3.58 12.43
C ASP A 57 -3.25 -4.81 12.63
N ARG A 58 -2.89 -5.10 13.88
CA ARG A 58 -2.04 -6.25 14.24
C ARG A 58 -2.74 -7.60 14.00
N GLN A 59 -4.06 -7.60 13.93
CA GLN A 59 -4.93 -8.75 13.70
C GLN A 59 -5.23 -8.92 12.20
N ASN A 60 -4.61 -8.11 11.34
CA ASN A 60 -4.83 -8.04 9.89
C ASN A 60 -6.24 -7.57 9.49
N PHE A 61 -6.92 -6.81 10.35
CA PHE A 61 -8.17 -6.13 10.01
C PHE A 61 -7.89 -4.88 9.15
N PRO A 62 -8.61 -4.69 8.03
CA PRO A 62 -8.43 -3.54 7.16
C PRO A 62 -8.98 -2.24 7.77
N LEU A 63 -8.09 -1.29 7.98
CA LEU A 63 -8.38 0.03 8.54
C LEU A 63 -8.49 1.11 7.47
N GLY A 64 -7.85 0.90 6.33
CA GLY A 64 -7.91 1.80 5.19
C GLY A 64 -7.15 1.24 3.99
N ALA A 65 -7.43 1.76 2.82
CA ALA A 65 -6.76 1.38 1.60
C ALA A 65 -6.61 2.58 0.66
N TYR A 66 -5.53 2.57 -0.12
CA TYR A 66 -5.30 3.49 -1.22
C TYR A 66 -5.03 2.66 -2.45
N THR A 67 -5.99 2.62 -3.37
CA THR A 67 -5.98 1.73 -4.53
C THR A 67 -6.02 2.54 -5.81
N CYS A 68 -5.24 2.16 -6.82
CA CYS A 68 -5.18 2.85 -8.10
C CYS A 68 -5.48 1.89 -9.25
N GLU A 69 -6.06 2.40 -10.33
CA GLU A 69 -6.32 1.64 -11.55
C GLU A 69 -5.05 1.51 -12.41
N PHE A 70 -4.15 0.60 -12.04
CA PHE A 70 -2.91 0.45 -12.81
C PHE A 70 -3.20 0.00 -14.24
N ALA A 71 -2.61 0.71 -15.21
CA ALA A 71 -2.65 0.26 -16.59
C ALA A 71 -2.09 -1.18 -16.67
N PRO A 72 -2.73 -2.08 -17.43
CA PRO A 72 -2.26 -3.44 -17.56
C PRO A 72 -0.81 -3.41 -18.05
N GLN A 73 0.10 -3.97 -17.24
CA GLN A 73 1.50 -4.04 -17.61
C GLN A 73 1.64 -5.09 -18.71
N THR A 74 1.67 -4.63 -19.96
CA THR A 74 1.84 -5.46 -21.15
C THR A 74 3.24 -6.07 -21.27
N LYS A 75 4.16 -5.73 -20.35
CA LYS A 75 5.48 -6.33 -20.25
C LYS A 75 5.60 -7.00 -18.89
N PRO A 76 5.65 -8.34 -18.83
CA PRO A 76 6.08 -9.03 -17.62
C PRO A 76 7.42 -8.44 -17.21
N TYR A 77 7.62 -8.07 -15.94
CA TYR A 77 8.98 -7.81 -15.49
C TYR A 77 9.77 -9.10 -15.73
N PRO A 78 10.83 -9.06 -16.55
CA PRO A 78 11.73 -10.19 -16.62
C PRO A 78 12.27 -10.45 -15.21
N LEU A 79 11.94 -11.63 -14.68
CA LEU A 79 12.58 -12.20 -13.52
C LEU A 79 14.03 -12.51 -13.96
N TYR A 80 14.91 -11.51 -13.96
CA TYR A 80 16.32 -11.73 -14.30
C TYR A 80 16.99 -12.53 -13.17
N PRO A 81 17.44 -13.78 -13.40
CA PRO A 81 18.01 -14.62 -12.34
C PRO A 81 19.36 -14.13 -11.78
N TRP A 82 20.01 -13.19 -12.46
CA TRP A 82 21.39 -12.75 -12.18
C TRP A 82 21.54 -11.36 -11.52
N LEU A 83 20.46 -10.74 -11.05
CA LEU A 83 20.51 -9.38 -10.49
C LEU A 83 20.99 -9.30 -9.02
N LYS A 84 21.94 -10.16 -8.60
CA LYS A 84 22.51 -10.09 -7.24
C LYS A 84 23.46 -8.89 -7.03
N LYS A 85 23.86 -8.17 -8.09
CA LYS A 85 24.88 -7.09 -8.02
C LYS A 85 24.52 -5.77 -8.72
N SER A 86 23.45 -5.71 -9.48
CA SER A 86 23.03 -4.45 -10.13
C SER A 86 22.06 -3.70 -9.21
N PRO A 87 22.09 -2.36 -9.17
CA PRO A 87 21.03 -1.60 -8.52
C PRO A 87 19.68 -2.06 -9.08
N PRO A 88 18.64 -2.21 -8.25
CA PRO A 88 17.32 -2.54 -8.76
C PRO A 88 16.96 -1.50 -9.83
N PRO A 89 16.45 -1.92 -11.01
CA PRO A 89 16.01 -0.97 -12.02
C PRO A 89 15.03 0.00 -11.36
N PRO A 90 15.07 1.30 -11.70
CA PRO A 90 14.11 2.25 -11.19
C PRO A 90 12.71 1.70 -11.49
N LEU A 91 11.89 1.63 -10.44
CA LEU A 91 10.50 1.22 -10.58
C LEU A 91 9.89 2.09 -11.68
N PRO A 92 9.22 1.51 -12.70
CA PRO A 92 8.61 2.32 -13.72
C PRO A 92 7.61 3.23 -13.03
N SER A 93 7.86 4.54 -13.14
CA SER A 93 6.94 5.57 -12.70
C SER A 93 5.65 5.38 -13.47
N MET A 94 4.67 4.70 -12.89
CA MET A 94 3.38 4.54 -13.54
C MET A 94 2.67 5.90 -13.53
N ALA A 95 2.46 6.44 -14.73
CA ALA A 95 1.87 7.74 -14.98
C ALA A 95 0.52 7.89 -14.28
N GLN A 96 0.27 9.10 -13.74
CA GLN A 96 -0.96 9.59 -13.10
C GLN A 96 -2.16 8.64 -13.21
N VAL A 97 -2.32 7.79 -12.21
CA VAL A 97 -3.41 6.81 -12.15
C VAL A 97 -4.53 7.38 -11.29
N PRO A 98 -5.81 7.32 -11.69
CA PRO A 98 -6.90 7.65 -10.80
C PRO A 98 -6.87 6.69 -9.59
N CYS A 99 -6.57 7.26 -8.42
CA CYS A 99 -6.50 6.53 -7.17
C CYS A 99 -7.71 6.86 -6.30
N ARG A 100 -8.22 5.85 -5.60
CA ARG A 100 -9.32 5.96 -4.65
C ARG A 100 -8.84 5.60 -3.25
N VAL A 101 -9.36 6.34 -2.28
CA VAL A 101 -9.09 6.12 -0.85
C VAL A 101 -10.33 5.50 -0.23
N TRP A 102 -10.14 4.41 0.49
CA TRP A 102 -11.15 3.82 1.35
C TRP A 102 -10.69 3.90 2.80
N ILE A 103 -11.59 4.30 3.69
CA ILE A 103 -11.32 4.42 5.12
C ILE A 103 -12.38 3.60 5.84
N SER A 104 -11.94 2.71 6.73
CA SER A 104 -12.87 1.97 7.55
C SER A 104 -13.57 2.90 8.54
N PRO A 105 -14.92 2.86 8.64
CA PRO A 105 -15.64 3.57 9.68
C PRO A 105 -15.38 2.96 11.07
N VAL A 106 -14.90 1.71 11.11
CA VAL A 106 -14.56 1.01 12.35
C VAL A 106 -13.14 1.36 12.76
N TYR A 107 -13.03 2.01 13.91
CA TYR A 107 -11.79 2.19 14.65
C TYR A 107 -11.37 0.81 15.16
N GLY A 108 -10.33 0.20 14.56
CA GLY A 108 -9.88 -1.17 14.85
C GLY A 108 -10.22 -1.63 16.27
N THR A 109 -11.17 -2.55 16.36
CA THR A 109 -11.74 -3.02 17.61
C THR A 109 -10.72 -3.88 18.35
N GLN A 110 -9.91 -3.27 19.22
CA GLN A 110 -9.53 -3.83 20.52
C GLN A 110 -9.23 -2.69 21.49
N LEU A 111 -10.29 -2.21 22.16
CA LEU A 111 -10.19 -1.54 23.45
C LEU A 111 -10.13 -2.64 24.52
N PHE A 112 -9.02 -3.37 24.65
CA PHE A 112 -8.73 -4.21 25.83
C PHE A 112 -7.22 -4.29 26.01
#